data_AF-A0A7S0UKW4-F1
#
_entry.id   AF-A0A7S0UKW4-F1
#
_cell.length_a   1.000
_cell.length_b   1.000
_cell.length_c   1.000
_cell.angle_alpha   90.00
_cell.angle_beta   90.00
_cell.angle_gamma   90.00
#
_symmetry.space_group_name_H-M   'P 1'
#
loop_
_entity.id
_entity.type
_entity.pdbx_description
1 polymer ?
#
loop_
_entity_poly.entity_id
_entity_poly.type
_entity_poly.pdbx_seq_one_letter_code
_entity_poly.pdbx_strand_id
1 'polypeptide(L)'
;KTSHIPSSSSFSAAKNATSIANSNSFTAPNTLLTVPTLSQGTLSTPALLQDLLLYSTAQLAHLVHLIRGDLAPLIRRSASILIALDAHNRDIVESLLNSQVTSPQDFIWQMQLRHELGGLAGDEVVICQLKARFTYGFEYLGAQPRLVRTPITDRCYLTLTGAAASKTSGALSGPTGTGKTETIKDLAKTLGVLCVAFNCGEHLDFKFM
;
A
#
# COMPACT_ATOMS: atom_id res chain seq x y z
N LYS A 1 28.70 -0.87 -40.33
CA LYS A 1 28.44 0.58 -40.56
C LYS A 1 27.17 0.93 -39.79
N THR A 2 27.29 1.27 -38.50
CA THR A 2 27.44 2.64 -37.94
C THR A 2 26.17 3.48 -38.05
N SER A 3 25.50 3.64 -36.89
CA SER A 3 24.88 4.86 -36.31
C SER A 3 24.05 5.80 -37.21
N HIS A 4 22.83 6.13 -36.78
CA HIS A 4 22.55 7.46 -36.20
C HIS A 4 21.17 7.54 -35.54
N ILE A 5 21.19 8.01 -34.30
CA ILE A 5 20.07 8.54 -33.50
C ILE A 5 19.69 9.92 -34.04
N PRO A 6 18.42 10.33 -33.95
CA PRO A 6 18.09 11.70 -33.62
C PRO A 6 17.38 11.80 -32.26
N SER A 7 17.92 12.70 -31.47
CA SER A 7 17.51 13.12 -30.14
C SER A 7 16.30 14.06 -30.15
N SER A 8 15.72 14.21 -28.95
CA SER A 8 15.00 15.38 -28.42
C SER A 8 13.64 15.75 -29.02
N SER A 9 12.55 15.31 -28.38
CA SER A 9 11.31 16.10 -28.17
C SER A 9 10.25 15.36 -27.34
N SER A 10 10.53 15.00 -26.09
CA SER A 10 9.47 14.54 -25.17
C SER A 10 9.71 14.87 -23.70
N PHE A 11 10.59 15.84 -23.43
CA PHE A 11 10.88 16.36 -22.10
C PHE A 11 9.88 17.44 -21.61
N SER A 12 8.75 17.63 -22.30
CA SER A 12 7.79 18.71 -22.02
C SER A 12 6.51 18.25 -21.30
N ALA A 13 6.16 16.96 -21.35
CA ALA A 13 4.89 16.49 -20.75
C ALA A 13 4.98 16.27 -19.22
N ALA A 14 6.16 15.92 -18.69
CA ALA A 14 6.37 15.67 -17.26
C ALA A 14 6.49 16.94 -16.41
N LYS A 15 6.70 18.12 -17.02
CA LYS A 15 6.65 19.42 -16.32
C LYS A 15 5.23 19.98 -16.19
N ASN A 16 4.29 19.49 -16.99
CA ASN A 16 2.92 19.99 -16.99
C ASN A 16 2.01 19.36 -15.92
N ALA A 17 2.36 18.19 -15.39
CA ALA A 17 1.65 17.62 -14.23
C ALA A 17 1.91 18.42 -12.93
N THR A 18 3.05 19.14 -12.86
CA THR A 18 3.40 20.05 -11.76
C THR A 18 2.87 21.48 -11.94
N SER A 19 2.32 21.81 -13.13
CA SER A 19 1.83 23.15 -13.48
C SER A 19 0.32 23.32 -13.29
N ILE A 20 -0.46 22.23 -13.39
CA ILE A 20 -1.93 22.28 -13.28
C ILE A 20 -2.42 22.39 -11.82
N ALA A 21 -1.52 22.26 -10.83
CA ALA A 21 -1.83 22.47 -9.42
C ALA A 21 -1.89 23.96 -9.01
N ASN A 22 -1.53 24.90 -9.89
CA ASN A 22 -1.35 26.32 -9.52
C ASN A 22 -2.51 27.27 -9.91
N SER A 23 -3.68 26.78 -10.30
CA SER A 23 -4.78 27.66 -10.74
C SER A 23 -6.12 27.52 -10.01
N ASN A 24 -6.18 26.78 -8.89
CA ASN A 24 -7.36 26.83 -8.01
C ASN A 24 -6.95 27.30 -6.62
N SER A 25 -7.33 28.53 -6.30
CA SER A 25 -7.19 29.17 -5.00
C SER A 25 -7.99 28.40 -3.93
N PHE A 26 -7.40 27.34 -3.40
CA PHE A 26 -7.77 26.77 -2.11
C PHE A 26 -6.61 27.05 -1.17
N THR A 27 -6.71 28.14 -0.42
CA THR A 27 -5.79 28.46 0.68
C THR A 27 -5.90 27.37 1.75
N ALA A 28 -5.13 26.31 1.58
CA ALA A 28 -4.91 25.32 2.61
C ALA A 28 -4.32 26.04 3.84
N PRO A 29 -4.86 25.83 5.05
CA PRO A 29 -4.21 26.33 6.26
C PRO A 29 -2.79 25.74 6.33
N ASN A 30 -1.81 26.58 6.68
CA ASN A 30 -0.36 26.34 6.73
C ASN A 30 0.11 25.24 7.71
N THR A 31 -0.61 24.13 7.82
CA THR A 31 -0.28 22.96 8.65
C THR A 31 -0.44 21.68 7.84
N LEU A 32 0.09 21.67 6.61
CA LEU A 32 0.57 20.40 6.05
C LEU A 32 1.83 20.06 6.85
N LEU A 33 1.66 19.21 7.87
CA LEU A 33 2.78 18.51 8.47
C LEU A 33 3.53 17.86 7.31
N THR A 34 4.67 18.43 6.91
CA THR A 34 5.60 17.75 6.03
C THR A 34 5.94 16.44 6.72
N VAL A 35 5.85 15.30 6.01
CA VAL A 35 6.49 14.05 6.48
C VAL A 35 7.85 14.49 7.00
N PRO A 36 8.18 14.27 8.29
CA PRO A 36 9.43 14.76 8.85
C PRO A 36 10.50 14.32 7.87
N THR A 37 11.16 15.30 7.24
CA THR A 37 12.31 15.02 6.41
C THR A 37 13.22 14.26 7.36
N LEU A 38 13.40 12.96 7.10
CA LEU A 38 14.40 12.13 7.74
C LEU A 38 15.75 12.72 7.32
N SER A 39 16.07 13.91 7.87
CA SER A 39 17.39 14.49 7.79
C SER A 39 18.28 13.40 8.34
N GLN A 40 19.34 13.07 7.60
CA GLN A 40 20.36 12.09 7.95
C GLN A 40 21.18 12.53 9.17
N GLY A 41 20.51 13.02 10.22
CA GLY A 41 21.01 13.30 11.53
C GLY A 41 20.74 12.09 12.42
N THR A 42 21.76 11.80 13.23
CA THR A 42 21.94 10.83 14.32
C THR A 42 20.81 10.70 15.36
N LEU A 43 19.53 10.74 14.99
CA LEU A 43 18.45 10.36 15.90
C LEU A 43 18.39 8.84 16.03
N SER A 44 18.27 8.36 17.28
CA SER A 44 18.03 6.95 17.57
C SER A 44 16.70 6.49 16.96
N THR A 45 16.68 5.32 16.32
CA THR A 45 15.49 4.67 15.74
C THR A 45 14.19 4.82 16.56
N PRO A 46 14.17 4.60 17.90
CA PRO A 46 12.95 4.76 18.69
C PRO A 46 12.39 6.19 18.69
N ALA A 47 13.24 7.22 18.67
CA ALA A 47 12.79 8.61 18.63
C ALA A 47 12.10 8.92 17.29
N LEU A 48 12.65 8.43 16.18
CA LEU A 48 12.04 8.58 14.86
C LEU A 48 10.70 7.87 14.74
N LEU A 49 10.58 6.66 15.31
CA LEU A 49 9.30 5.93 15.35
C LEU A 49 8.25 6.66 16.20
N GLN A 50 8.67 7.28 17.31
CA GLN A 50 7.78 8.08 18.15
C GLN A 50 7.24 9.32 17.41
N ASP A 51 8.11 10.04 16.70
CA ASP A 51 7.71 11.19 15.88
C ASP A 51 6.77 10.76 14.74
N LEU A 52 7.06 9.64 14.08
CA LEU A 52 6.22 9.07 13.03
C LEU A 52 4.85 8.64 13.56
N LEU A 53 4.78 8.11 14.78
CA LEU A 53 3.51 7.72 15.41
C LEU A 53 2.64 8.96 15.70
N LEU A 54 3.23 10.03 16.21
CA LEU A 54 2.52 11.30 16.43
C LEU A 54 2.02 11.89 15.11
N TYR A 55 2.89 11.92 14.10
CA TYR A 55 2.55 12.40 12.76
C TYR A 55 1.40 11.60 12.13
N SER A 56 1.49 10.27 12.12
CA SER A 56 0.47 9.40 11.51
C SER A 56 -0.88 9.52 12.22
N THR A 57 -0.88 9.67 13.55
CA THR A 57 -2.09 9.90 14.33
C THR A 57 -2.74 11.24 14.00
N ALA A 58 -1.96 12.31 13.87
CA ALA A 58 -2.45 13.63 13.48
C ALA A 58 -3.01 13.62 12.03
N GLN A 59 -2.31 12.98 11.10
CA GLN A 59 -2.77 12.81 9.72
C GLN A 59 -4.10 12.05 9.64
N LEU A 60 -4.24 10.96 10.41
CA LEU A 60 -5.47 10.18 10.45
C LEU A 60 -6.64 11.01 11.02
N ALA A 61 -6.41 11.78 12.07
CA ALA A 61 -7.41 12.69 12.63
C ALA A 61 -7.86 13.75 11.61
N HIS A 62 -6.92 14.28 10.82
CA HIS A 62 -7.22 15.22 9.75
C HIS A 62 -8.08 14.58 8.64
N LEU A 63 -7.75 13.35 8.21
CA LEU A 63 -8.56 12.61 7.23
C LEU A 63 -9.99 12.33 7.74
N VAL A 64 -10.13 11.98 9.02
CA VAL A 64 -11.44 11.77 9.66
C VAL A 64 -12.24 13.06 9.74
N HIS A 65 -11.59 14.21 9.95
CA HIS A 65 -12.27 15.50 9.89
C HIS A 65 -12.71 15.83 8.46
N LEU A 66 -11.81 15.66 7.48
CA LEU A 66 -12.07 15.91 6.07
C LEU A 66 -13.28 15.11 5.56
N ILE A 67 -13.37 13.82 5.90
CA ILE A 67 -14.45 12.96 5.41
C ILE A 67 -15.83 13.31 5.99
N ARG A 68 -15.90 14.05 7.09
CA ARG A 68 -17.16 14.56 7.66
C ARG A 68 -17.69 15.79 6.92
N GLY A 69 -16.84 16.45 6.14
CA GLY A 69 -17.22 17.59 5.30
C GLY A 69 -17.95 17.18 4.02
N ASP A 70 -18.26 18.19 3.22
CA ASP A 70 -18.79 17.99 1.88
C ASP A 70 -17.66 17.67 0.90
N LEU A 71 -17.79 16.52 0.24
CA LEU A 71 -16.77 15.95 -0.64
C LEU A 71 -17.48 15.25 -1.78
N ALA A 72 -16.93 15.42 -2.99
CA ALA A 72 -17.35 14.67 -4.16
C ALA A 72 -17.27 13.15 -3.88
N PRO A 73 -18.20 12.33 -4.41
CA PRO A 73 -18.29 10.91 -4.07
C PRO A 73 -17.00 10.11 -4.28
N LEU A 74 -16.25 10.40 -5.34
CA LEU A 74 -14.97 9.74 -5.62
C LEU A 74 -13.91 10.11 -4.58
N ILE A 75 -13.81 11.39 -4.23
CA ILE A 75 -12.85 11.88 -3.22
C ILE A 75 -13.17 11.31 -1.85
N ARG A 76 -14.47 11.25 -1.49
CA ARG A 76 -14.91 10.63 -0.25
C ARG A 76 -14.51 9.15 -0.19
N ARG A 77 -14.66 8.41 -1.29
CA ARG A 77 -14.26 7.00 -1.38
C ARG A 77 -12.74 6.84 -1.26
N SER A 78 -11.96 7.68 -1.93
CA SER A 78 -10.50 7.70 -1.80
C SER A 78 -10.06 8.04 -0.38
N ALA A 79 -10.71 8.98 0.30
CA ALA A 79 -10.44 9.30 1.69
C ALA A 79 -10.75 8.11 2.63
N SER A 80 -11.87 7.39 2.42
CA SER A 80 -12.15 6.15 3.15
C SER A 80 -11.08 5.08 2.98
N ILE A 81 -10.56 4.94 1.75
CA ILE A 81 -9.47 4.01 1.44
C ILE A 81 -8.20 4.41 2.19
N LEU A 82 -7.83 5.68 2.15
CA LEU A 82 -6.65 6.20 2.84
C LEU A 82 -6.77 6.01 4.36
N ILE A 83 -7.94 6.28 4.95
CA ILE A 83 -8.16 6.05 6.40
C ILE A 83 -7.90 4.59 6.78
N ALA A 84 -8.39 3.63 6.00
CA ALA A 84 -8.18 2.21 6.29
C ALA A 84 -6.70 1.80 6.21
N LEU A 85 -5.95 2.37 5.25
CA LEU A 85 -4.52 2.11 5.10
C LEU A 85 -3.68 2.80 6.17
N ASP A 86 -3.96 4.07 6.46
CA ASP A 86 -3.21 4.88 7.43
C ASP A 86 -3.44 4.38 8.86
N ALA A 87 -4.66 3.92 9.20
CA ALA A 87 -4.92 3.28 10.47
C ALA A 87 -4.04 2.04 10.67
N HIS A 88 -3.98 1.16 9.67
CA HIS A 88 -3.12 -0.02 9.71
C HIS A 88 -1.62 0.33 9.79
N ASN A 89 -1.18 1.33 9.02
CA ASN A 89 0.22 1.79 9.05
C ASN A 89 0.60 2.36 10.42
N ARG A 90 -0.28 3.15 11.04
CA ARG A 90 -0.09 3.66 12.41
C ARG A 90 0.05 2.51 13.40
N ASP A 91 -0.80 1.49 13.31
CA ASP A 91 -0.76 0.33 14.20
C ASP A 91 0.55 -0.48 14.02
N ILE A 92 1.11 -0.54 12.80
CA ILE A 92 2.44 -1.10 12.56
C ILE A 92 3.51 -0.28 13.28
N VAL A 93 3.50 1.06 13.14
CA VAL A 93 4.49 1.94 13.79
C VAL A 93 4.44 1.78 15.31
N GLU A 94 3.25 1.74 15.89
CA GLU A 94 3.06 1.47 17.31
C GLU A 94 3.62 0.10 17.73
N SER A 95 3.36 -0.95 16.92
CA SER A 95 3.90 -2.29 17.16
C SER A 95 5.44 -2.33 17.10
N LEU A 96 6.05 -1.62 16.15
CA LEU A 96 7.52 -1.51 16.03
C LEU A 96 8.14 -0.80 17.24
N LEU A 97 7.50 0.27 17.72
CA LEU A 97 7.92 1.02 18.90
C LEU A 97 7.81 0.16 20.17
N ASN A 98 6.67 -0.49 20.38
CA ASN A 98 6.44 -1.37 21.53
C ASN A 98 7.41 -2.56 21.55
N SER A 99 7.77 -3.09 20.38
CA SER A 99 8.73 -4.17 20.23
C SER A 99 10.19 -3.70 20.23
N GLN A 100 10.44 -2.39 20.35
CA GLN A 100 11.77 -1.77 20.37
C GLN A 100 12.63 -2.18 19.15
N VAL A 101 12.01 -2.22 17.97
CA VAL A 101 12.69 -2.63 16.73
C VAL A 101 13.74 -1.57 16.35
N THR A 102 14.99 -2.00 16.25
CA THR A 102 16.12 -1.13 15.90
C THR A 102 16.72 -1.43 14.53
N SER A 103 16.43 -2.60 13.98
CA SER A 103 17.05 -3.13 12.75
C SER A 103 16.01 -3.43 11.68
N PRO A 104 16.29 -3.14 10.40
CA PRO A 104 15.45 -3.55 9.30
C PRO A 104 15.50 -5.07 9.05
N GLN A 105 16.35 -5.84 9.72
CA GLN A 105 16.35 -7.31 9.66
C GLN A 105 15.42 -7.94 10.70
N ASP A 106 14.83 -7.14 11.60
CA ASP A 106 13.92 -7.62 12.62
C ASP A 106 12.68 -8.29 12.01
N PHE A 107 12.26 -9.41 12.58
CA PHE A 107 11.10 -10.16 12.12
C PHE A 107 9.81 -9.31 12.12
N ILE A 108 9.59 -8.46 13.12
CA ILE A 108 8.36 -7.65 13.23
C ILE A 108 8.24 -6.66 12.08
N TRP A 109 9.38 -6.15 11.59
CA TRP A 109 9.43 -5.33 10.38
C TRP A 109 9.34 -6.20 9.12
N GLN A 110 10.13 -7.28 9.07
CA GLN A 110 10.22 -8.15 7.90
C GLN A 110 8.89 -8.83 7.56
N MET A 111 8.04 -9.12 8.55
CA MET A 111 6.72 -9.71 8.34
C MET A 111 5.70 -8.75 7.70
N GLN A 112 5.95 -7.44 7.74
CA GLN A 112 5.07 -6.46 7.09
C GLN A 112 5.20 -6.58 5.56
N LEU A 113 4.08 -6.41 4.87
CA LEU A 113 4.07 -6.28 3.41
C LEU A 113 4.45 -4.84 3.04
N ARG A 114 5.55 -4.69 2.30
CA ARG A 114 6.18 -3.38 2.02
C ARG A 114 6.29 -3.14 0.52
N HIS A 115 6.13 -1.89 0.12
CA HIS A 115 6.44 -1.43 -1.24
C HIS A 115 7.82 -0.78 -1.21
N GLU A 116 8.76 -1.33 -1.98
CA GLU A 116 10.13 -0.85 -2.10
C GLU A 116 10.32 -0.33 -3.53
N LEU A 117 10.94 0.85 -3.65
CA LEU A 117 11.42 1.38 -4.93
C LEU A 117 12.84 0.85 -5.13
N GLY A 118 13.09 0.18 -6.25
CA GLY A 118 14.44 -0.31 -6.57
C GLY A 118 14.50 -1.75 -7.06
N GLY A 119 13.74 -2.08 -8.11
CA GLY A 119 14.01 -3.27 -8.90
C GLY A 119 15.28 -3.16 -9.75
N LEU A 120 15.55 -4.18 -10.56
CA LEU A 120 16.79 -4.31 -11.37
C LEU A 120 17.02 -3.12 -12.33
N ALA A 121 15.96 -2.38 -12.67
CA ALA A 121 15.99 -1.24 -13.59
C ALA A 121 15.78 0.13 -12.93
N GLY A 122 15.78 0.23 -11.59
CA GLY A 122 15.71 1.49 -10.84
C GLY A 122 14.30 2.10 -10.67
N ASP A 123 13.41 1.93 -11.65
CA ASP A 123 12.05 2.51 -11.64
C ASP A 123 10.91 1.52 -11.27
N GLU A 124 11.26 0.28 -10.91
CA GLU A 124 10.28 -0.76 -10.61
C GLU A 124 9.85 -0.73 -9.14
N VAL A 125 8.54 -0.83 -8.90
CA VAL A 125 7.96 -1.02 -7.58
C VAL A 125 7.93 -2.52 -7.27
N VAL A 126 8.64 -2.91 -6.22
CA VAL A 126 8.70 -4.29 -5.75
C VAL A 126 7.96 -4.39 -4.42
N ILE A 127 7.13 -5.42 -4.28
CA ILE A 127 6.46 -5.78 -3.04
C ILE A 127 7.27 -6.85 -2.34
N CYS A 128 7.68 -6.55 -1.12
CA CYS A 128 8.49 -7.40 -0.28
C CYS A 128 7.70 -7.82 0.96
N GLN A 129 7.74 -9.12 1.28
CA GLN A 129 7.25 -9.65 2.55
C GLN A 129 8.08 -10.85 2.96
N LEU A 130 8.77 -10.77 4.10
CA LEU A 130 9.85 -11.70 4.47
C LEU A 130 10.85 -11.87 3.30
N LYS A 131 10.99 -13.10 2.79
CA LYS A 131 11.85 -13.44 1.65
C LYS A 131 11.12 -13.37 0.31
N ALA A 132 9.80 -13.22 0.32
CA ALA A 132 9.00 -13.13 -0.90
C ALA A 132 9.17 -11.74 -1.54
N ARG A 133 9.37 -11.72 -2.85
CA ARG A 133 9.47 -10.50 -3.67
C ARG A 133 8.58 -10.65 -4.89
N PHE A 134 7.77 -9.63 -5.17
CA PHE A 134 6.86 -9.60 -6.31
C PHE A 134 7.01 -8.25 -7.02
N THR A 135 7.07 -8.26 -8.34
CA THR A 135 6.88 -7.05 -9.13
C THR A 135 5.43 -6.57 -8.98
N TYR A 136 5.23 -5.29 -8.72
CA TYR A 136 3.89 -4.71 -8.71
C TYR A 136 3.25 -4.83 -10.10
N GLY A 137 2.00 -5.29 -10.19
CA GLY A 137 1.36 -5.60 -11.48
C GLY A 137 0.87 -4.38 -12.29
N PHE A 138 0.82 -3.19 -11.67
CA PHE A 138 0.35 -1.95 -12.30
C PHE A 138 -1.06 -1.99 -12.93
N GLU A 139 -1.92 -2.92 -12.51
CA GLU A 139 -3.29 -2.93 -12.99
C GLU A 139 -4.14 -1.80 -12.42
N TYR A 140 -4.97 -1.21 -13.28
CA TYR A 140 -5.93 -0.21 -12.85
C TYR A 140 -7.17 -0.86 -12.23
N LEU A 141 -7.26 -0.78 -10.90
CA LEU A 141 -8.37 -1.36 -10.14
C LEU A 141 -9.46 -0.32 -9.80
N GLY A 142 -9.18 0.96 -10.00
CA GLY A 142 -10.03 2.08 -9.57
C GLY A 142 -10.07 2.28 -8.06
N ALA A 143 -10.93 3.19 -7.59
CA ALA A 143 -11.11 3.47 -6.16
C ALA A 143 -11.97 2.39 -5.49
N GLN A 144 -11.44 1.17 -5.39
CA GLN A 144 -12.12 0.07 -4.70
C GLN A 144 -11.91 0.15 -3.18
N PRO A 145 -12.92 -0.17 -2.37
CA PRO A 145 -12.78 -0.19 -0.91
C PRO A 145 -11.66 -1.17 -0.51
N ARG A 146 -10.95 -0.81 0.55
CA ARG A 146 -9.90 -1.65 1.16
C ARG A 146 -10.47 -2.42 2.33
N LEU A 147 -10.00 -3.65 2.52
CA LEU A 147 -10.28 -4.43 3.71
C LEU A 147 -9.57 -3.80 4.90
N VAL A 148 -10.25 -3.71 6.05
CA VAL A 148 -9.60 -3.29 7.30
C VAL A 148 -8.60 -4.38 7.70
N ARG A 149 -7.30 -4.05 7.64
CA ARG A 149 -6.24 -4.99 7.96
C ARG A 149 -6.14 -5.16 9.48
N THR A 150 -6.10 -6.41 9.90
CA THR A 150 -5.98 -6.81 11.31
C THR A 150 -4.83 -7.81 11.44
N PRO A 151 -4.34 -8.09 12.67
CA PRO A 151 -3.27 -9.06 12.86
C PRO A 151 -3.55 -10.45 12.28
N ILE A 152 -4.81 -10.88 12.21
CA ILE A 152 -5.18 -12.15 11.58
C ILE A 152 -5.08 -12.06 10.04
N THR A 153 -5.52 -10.94 9.45
CA THR A 153 -5.40 -10.68 8.00
C THR A 153 -3.93 -10.64 7.58
N ASP A 154 -3.06 -10.01 8.37
CA ASP A 154 -1.62 -9.94 8.07
C ASP A 154 -0.96 -11.32 8.10
N ARG A 155 -1.38 -12.19 9.03
CA ARG A 155 -0.95 -13.60 9.02
C ARG A 155 -1.44 -14.34 7.78
N CYS A 156 -2.66 -14.11 7.34
CA CYS A 156 -3.14 -14.65 6.07
C CYS A 156 -2.30 -14.17 4.89
N TYR A 157 -1.91 -12.88 4.86
CA TYR A 157 -1.04 -12.34 3.81
C TYR A 157 0.32 -13.05 3.81
N LEU A 158 0.95 -13.22 4.98
CA LEU A 158 2.21 -13.95 5.11
C LEU A 158 2.17 -15.37 4.53
N THR A 159 1.10 -16.11 4.81
CA THR A 159 0.93 -17.46 4.27
C THR A 159 0.72 -17.44 2.75
N LEU A 160 -0.12 -16.53 2.25
CA LEU A 160 -0.44 -16.43 0.83
C LEU A 160 0.78 -15.97 0.01
N THR A 161 1.51 -14.96 0.47
CA THR A 161 2.73 -14.49 -0.21
C THR A 161 3.86 -15.52 -0.11
N GLY A 162 4.00 -16.22 1.02
CA GLY A 162 4.96 -17.32 1.16
C GLY A 162 4.68 -18.48 0.18
N ALA A 163 3.42 -18.86 0.01
CA ALA A 163 3.00 -19.88 -0.95
C ALA A 163 3.25 -19.41 -2.40
N ALA A 164 2.82 -18.20 -2.74
CA ALA A 164 3.01 -17.63 -4.07
C ALA A 164 4.50 -17.54 -4.47
N ALA A 165 5.38 -17.12 -3.55
CA ALA A 165 6.82 -17.09 -3.80
C ALA A 165 7.43 -18.49 -4.00
N SER A 166 6.81 -19.51 -3.40
CA SER A 166 7.21 -20.91 -3.53
C SER A 166 6.54 -21.62 -4.72
N LYS A 167 5.81 -20.88 -5.56
CA LYS A 167 5.03 -21.40 -6.69
C LYS A 167 4.00 -22.47 -6.27
N THR A 168 3.47 -22.35 -5.06
CA THR A 168 2.39 -23.19 -4.53
C THR A 168 1.15 -22.34 -4.26
N SER A 169 -0.01 -23.00 -4.20
CA SER A 169 -1.27 -22.33 -3.85
C SER A 169 -1.44 -22.26 -2.35
N GLY A 170 -1.97 -21.14 -1.86
CA GLY A 170 -2.40 -20.98 -0.46
C GLY A 170 -3.91 -21.14 -0.33
N ALA A 171 -4.37 -21.70 0.79
CA ALA A 171 -5.78 -21.82 1.11
C ALA A 171 -6.09 -21.12 2.45
N LEU A 172 -7.15 -20.32 2.47
CA LEU A 172 -7.71 -19.78 3.70
C LEU A 172 -8.93 -20.63 4.08
N SER A 173 -8.92 -21.20 5.29
CA SER A 173 -10.02 -21.99 5.81
C SER A 173 -10.68 -21.28 6.99
N GLY A 174 -12.00 -21.43 7.11
CA GLY A 174 -12.80 -20.82 8.18
C GLY A 174 -14.29 -20.78 7.83
N PRO A 175 -15.17 -20.43 8.80
CA PRO A 175 -16.62 -20.36 8.60
C PRO A 175 -17.04 -19.43 7.46
N THR A 176 -18.25 -19.64 6.93
CA THR A 176 -18.83 -18.75 5.91
C THR A 176 -18.96 -17.32 6.45
N GLY A 177 -18.66 -16.32 5.62
CA GLY A 177 -18.76 -14.91 5.97
C GLY A 177 -17.57 -14.31 6.74
N THR A 178 -16.50 -15.06 7.01
CA THR A 178 -15.32 -14.56 7.75
C THR A 178 -14.29 -13.80 6.90
N GLY A 179 -14.69 -13.21 5.77
CA GLY A 179 -13.81 -12.34 4.97
C GLY A 179 -12.69 -13.05 4.20
N LYS A 180 -12.76 -14.38 3.99
CA LYS A 180 -11.70 -15.16 3.32
C LYS A 180 -11.43 -14.69 1.89
N THR A 181 -12.50 -14.60 1.10
CA THR A 181 -12.43 -14.17 -0.30
C THR A 181 -12.03 -12.69 -0.39
N GLU A 182 -12.52 -11.87 0.53
CA GLU A 182 -12.21 -10.45 0.64
C GLU A 182 -10.74 -10.21 0.99
N THR A 183 -10.16 -11.06 1.84
CA THR A 183 -8.73 -11.06 2.18
C THR A 183 -7.87 -11.32 0.95
N ILE A 184 -8.22 -12.34 0.14
CA ILE A 184 -7.49 -12.65 -1.10
C ILE A 184 -7.64 -11.50 -2.11
N LYS A 185 -8.85 -10.94 -2.25
CA LYS A 185 -9.11 -9.80 -3.13
C LYS A 185 -8.32 -8.56 -2.71
N ASP A 186 -8.21 -8.26 -1.42
CA ASP A 186 -7.43 -7.12 -0.95
C ASP A 186 -5.92 -7.33 -1.10
N LEU A 187 -5.42 -8.56 -0.94
CA LEU A 187 -4.03 -8.90 -1.24
C LEU A 187 -3.72 -8.67 -2.72
N ALA A 188 -4.60 -9.14 -3.63
CA ALA A 188 -4.43 -8.91 -5.06
C ALA A 188 -4.42 -7.43 -5.43
N LYS A 189 -5.27 -6.61 -4.79
CA LYS A 189 -5.22 -5.14 -4.94
C LYS A 189 -3.88 -4.57 -4.52
N THR A 190 -3.34 -5.08 -3.42
CA THR A 190 -2.03 -4.65 -2.90
C THR A 190 -0.92 -5.04 -3.87
N LEU A 191 -1.02 -6.21 -4.51
CA LEU A 191 -0.08 -6.67 -5.54
C LEU A 191 -0.27 -5.97 -6.91
N GLY A 192 -1.37 -5.24 -7.10
CA GLY A 192 -1.68 -4.57 -8.36
C GLY A 192 -2.03 -5.52 -9.49
N VAL A 193 -2.68 -6.65 -9.18
CA VAL A 193 -3.04 -7.71 -10.15
C VAL A 193 -4.54 -7.98 -10.17
N LEU A 194 -5.07 -8.43 -11.31
CA LEU A 194 -6.47 -8.84 -11.44
C LEU A 194 -6.77 -10.04 -10.53
N CYS A 195 -7.81 -9.91 -9.70
CA CYS A 195 -8.36 -11.03 -8.94
C CYS A 195 -9.68 -11.49 -9.56
N VAL A 196 -9.68 -12.70 -10.13
CA VAL A 196 -10.89 -13.38 -10.60
C VAL A 196 -11.35 -14.36 -9.54
N ALA A 197 -12.59 -14.20 -9.06
CA ALA A 197 -13.17 -15.07 -8.04
C ALA A 197 -14.30 -15.89 -8.66
N PHE A 198 -14.20 -17.21 -8.53
CA PHE A 198 -15.24 -18.16 -8.93
C PHE A 198 -16.02 -18.59 -7.70
N ASN A 199 -17.35 -18.57 -7.81
CA ASN A 199 -18.20 -19.13 -6.77
C ASN A 199 -18.36 -20.63 -7.01
N CYS A 200 -18.01 -21.45 -6.03
CA CYS A 200 -18.11 -22.90 -6.11
C CYS A 200 -19.52 -23.41 -5.77
N GLY A 201 -20.52 -22.91 -6.49
CA GLY A 201 -21.91 -23.36 -6.35
C GLY A 201 -22.22 -24.62 -7.16
N GLU A 202 -23.45 -25.12 -7.05
CA GLU A 202 -23.93 -26.35 -7.69
C GLU A 202 -23.80 -26.36 -9.23
N HIS A 203 -23.62 -25.20 -9.86
CA HIS A 203 -23.50 -25.05 -11.31
C HIS A 203 -22.05 -25.08 -11.81
N LEU A 204 -21.07 -25.31 -10.93
CA LEU A 204 -19.66 -25.41 -11.31
C LEU A 204 -19.35 -26.84 -11.80
N ASP A 205 -19.46 -27.04 -13.12
CA ASP A 205 -19.17 -28.33 -13.76
C ASP A 205 -17.65 -28.51 -14.00
N PHE A 206 -17.19 -29.76 -14.15
CA PHE A 206 -15.78 -30.07 -14.41
C PHE A 206 -15.27 -29.49 -15.73
N LYS A 207 -16.17 -29.13 -16.66
CA LYS A 207 -15.83 -28.46 -17.92
C LYS A 207 -15.49 -26.98 -17.75
N PHE A 208 -15.85 -26.38 -16.61
CA PHE A 208 -15.53 -24.98 -16.28
C PHE A 208 -14.18 -24.82 -15.57
N MET A 209 -13.59 -25.91 -15.04
CA MET A 209 -12.24 -25.93 -14.45
C MET A 209 -11.22 -26.48 -15.43
#